data_AF-A0A7X5U5U2-F1
#
_entry.id   AF-A0A7X5U5U2-F1
#
_cell.length_a   1.000
_cell.length_b   1.000
_cell.length_c   1.000
_cell.angle_alpha   90.00
_cell.angle_beta   90.00
_cell.angle_gamma   90.00
#
_symmetry.space_group_name_H-M   'P 1'
#
loop_
_entity.id
_entity.type
_entity.pdbx_description
1 polymer ?
#
loop_
_entity_poly.entity_id
_entity_poly.type
_entity_poly.pdbx_seq_one_letter_code
_entity_poly.pdbx_strand_id
1 'polypeptide(L)'
;MGIQFQYGQSDLELAGCDTRVLLAPKVGTAPLTNIEDITTGGIDITKVGVASRFRSVGNHEKKAGVKLSNKPTINKIMSNGQGSPTRNLPSESGKGISYTPQETNLLNLQNAWGFPLSAVSAVSAKGGFTIRIPELPVRLQWRTVLIAQDYFNAKPIYLYWIANQAEVGDRSDQGVLDSNVIETTVSLDFQTDPAVGDPVIFGMCGEGIQDLAAAVADGSLYLPATGITTANLSVTAAAGVNHTKQVVVTDSQGIDRTATATFVSDTPAKATVNSAGLVTGVASGSANVTATWNGFTAVSVVTVT
;
A
#
# COMPACT_ATOMS: atom_id res chain seq x y z
N MET A 1 11.74 36.39 3.99
CA MET A 1 11.43 35.13 3.30
C MET A 1 11.00 34.15 4.37
N GLY A 2 9.69 34.00 4.59
CA GLY A 2 9.18 33.05 5.59
C GLY A 2 9.36 31.65 5.04
N ILE A 3 10.06 30.78 5.77
CA ILE A 3 10.15 29.37 5.42
C ILE A 3 8.74 28.79 5.61
N GLN A 4 8.13 28.31 4.52
CA GLN A 4 6.84 27.65 4.58
C GLN A 4 7.09 26.18 4.93
N PHE A 5 6.71 25.78 6.15
CA PHE A 5 6.80 24.38 6.58
C PHE A 5 5.60 23.61 6.06
N GLN A 6 5.83 22.43 5.49
CA GLN A 6 4.77 21.46 5.27
C GLN A 6 4.34 20.93 6.65
N TYR A 7 3.07 21.12 7.01
CA TYR A 7 2.51 20.54 8.23
C TYR A 7 2.33 19.03 8.07
N GLY A 8 2.39 18.28 9.17
CA GLY A 8 2.04 16.86 9.16
C GLY A 8 0.58 16.65 8.72
N GLN A 9 0.34 15.64 7.91
CA GLN A 9 -0.98 15.29 7.38
C GLN A 9 -1.47 14.02 8.08
N SER A 10 -2.46 14.15 8.97
CA SER A 10 -3.03 13.02 9.71
C SER A 10 -3.65 11.96 8.80
N ASP A 11 -4.19 12.35 7.64
CA ASP A 11 -4.85 11.43 6.72
C ASP A 11 -3.87 10.41 6.09
N LEU A 12 -2.58 10.73 6.08
CA LEU A 12 -1.52 9.82 5.62
C LEU A 12 -1.00 8.89 6.73
N GLU A 13 -1.53 8.99 7.95
CA GLU A 13 -1.23 8.06 9.04
C GLU A 13 -2.05 6.77 8.87
N LEU A 14 -1.61 5.94 7.93
CA LEU A 14 -2.31 4.71 7.58
C LEU A 14 -2.17 3.63 8.67
N ALA A 15 -3.28 2.98 8.98
CA ALA A 15 -3.34 1.89 9.95
C ALA A 15 -3.13 0.53 9.26
N GLY A 16 -2.30 -0.32 9.87
CA GLY A 16 -2.16 -1.72 9.47
C GLY A 16 -3.21 -2.61 10.13
N CYS A 17 -4.51 -2.37 9.86
CA CYS A 17 -5.57 -3.22 10.41
C CYS A 17 -5.67 -4.55 9.65
N ASP A 18 -6.22 -5.58 10.32
CA ASP A 18 -6.56 -6.88 9.73
C ASP A 18 -5.48 -7.51 8.82
N THR A 19 -4.25 -7.55 9.33
CA THR A 19 -3.13 -8.14 8.58
C THR A 19 -3.39 -9.62 8.24
N ARG A 20 -2.93 -10.04 7.06
CA ARG A 20 -2.96 -11.43 6.58
C ARG A 20 -1.63 -11.77 5.90
N VAL A 21 -1.04 -12.89 6.30
CA VAL A 21 0.13 -13.46 5.62
C VAL A 21 -0.32 -14.64 4.76
N LEU A 22 -0.01 -14.57 3.47
CA LEU A 22 -0.31 -15.59 2.47
C LEU A 22 1.00 -16.18 1.95
N LEU A 23 1.10 -17.51 1.94
CA LEU A 23 2.27 -18.24 1.47
C LEU A 23 1.87 -19.21 0.34
N ALA A 24 2.67 -19.24 -0.72
CA ALA A 24 2.62 -20.25 -1.76
C ALA A 24 4.01 -20.85 -1.97
N PRO A 25 4.16 -22.15 -2.28
CA PRO A 25 5.47 -22.71 -2.60
C PRO A 25 6.14 -21.93 -3.72
N LYS A 26 7.42 -21.59 -3.58
CA LYS A 26 8.14 -20.85 -4.65
C LYS A 26 8.14 -21.62 -5.97
N VAL A 27 8.39 -22.93 -5.91
CA VAL A 27 8.39 -23.82 -7.07
C VAL A 27 6.95 -24.10 -7.51
N GLY A 28 6.67 -23.88 -8.80
CA GLY A 28 5.37 -24.13 -9.39
C GLY A 28 4.32 -23.04 -9.13
N THR A 29 4.74 -21.88 -8.60
CA THR A 29 3.89 -20.68 -8.49
C THR A 29 4.57 -19.53 -9.26
N ALA A 30 3.81 -18.80 -10.07
CA ALA A 30 4.32 -17.68 -10.85
C ALA A 30 4.68 -16.48 -9.95
N PRO A 31 5.69 -15.66 -10.33
CA PRO A 31 5.98 -14.41 -9.63
C PRO A 31 4.85 -13.40 -9.81
N LEU A 32 4.68 -12.55 -8.79
CA LEU A 32 3.70 -11.47 -8.78
C LEU A 32 4.41 -10.11 -8.78
N THR A 33 3.92 -9.17 -9.57
CA THR A 33 4.40 -7.77 -9.59
C THR A 33 3.37 -6.80 -9.01
N ASN A 34 2.09 -7.16 -9.05
CA ASN A 34 0.98 -6.47 -8.42
C ASN A 34 -0.11 -7.49 -8.04
N ILE A 35 -1.02 -7.08 -7.17
CA ILE A 35 -2.21 -7.86 -6.77
C ILE A 35 -3.51 -7.07 -6.92
N GLU A 36 -3.46 -5.91 -7.57
CA GLU A 36 -4.64 -5.10 -7.82
C GLU A 36 -5.50 -5.75 -8.92
N ASP A 37 -6.82 -5.67 -8.73
CA ASP A 37 -7.81 -5.83 -9.77
C ASP A 37 -8.17 -4.44 -10.31
N ILE A 38 -7.74 -4.15 -11.53
CA ILE A 38 -7.94 -2.84 -12.17
C ILE A 38 -9.43 -2.49 -12.42
N THR A 39 -10.32 -3.49 -12.38
CA THR A 39 -11.75 -3.27 -12.64
C THR A 39 -12.47 -2.83 -11.38
N THR A 40 -12.14 -3.47 -10.24
CA THR A 40 -12.79 -3.20 -8.95
C THR A 40 -11.97 -2.27 -8.06
N GLY A 41 -10.72 -1.99 -8.41
CA GLY A 41 -9.75 -1.26 -7.59
C GLY A 41 -9.30 -2.03 -6.34
N GLY A 42 -9.82 -3.25 -6.10
CA GLY A 42 -9.54 -4.05 -4.92
C GLY A 42 -8.40 -5.06 -5.14
N ILE A 43 -8.34 -6.07 -4.26
CA ILE A 43 -7.39 -7.17 -4.37
C ILE A 43 -7.92 -8.24 -5.32
N ASP A 44 -7.11 -8.62 -6.31
CA ASP A 44 -7.37 -9.72 -7.22
C ASP A 44 -7.16 -11.07 -6.52
N ILE A 45 -8.27 -11.66 -6.04
CA ILE A 45 -8.27 -12.97 -5.40
C ILE A 45 -7.82 -14.10 -6.33
N THR A 46 -7.84 -13.91 -7.65
CA THR A 46 -7.33 -14.93 -8.57
C THR A 46 -5.80 -15.01 -8.49
N LYS A 47 -5.10 -13.93 -8.15
CA LYS A 47 -3.64 -13.91 -7.99
C LYS A 47 -3.18 -14.45 -6.64
N VAL A 48 -3.94 -14.20 -5.57
CA VAL A 48 -3.55 -14.52 -4.18
C VAL A 48 -4.45 -15.55 -3.48
N GLY A 49 -5.37 -16.17 -4.23
CA GLY A 49 -6.31 -17.16 -3.71
C GLY A 49 -5.80 -18.60 -3.77
N VAL A 50 -6.66 -19.52 -3.33
CA VAL A 50 -6.33 -20.95 -3.24
C VAL A 50 -6.02 -21.60 -4.58
N ALA A 51 -6.63 -21.11 -5.66
CA ALA A 51 -6.39 -21.55 -7.04
C ALA A 51 -4.95 -21.25 -7.48
N SER A 52 -4.38 -20.14 -7.01
CA SER A 52 -2.99 -19.73 -7.23
C SER A 52 -2.02 -20.28 -6.19
N ARG A 53 -2.43 -21.34 -5.47
CA ARG A 53 -1.64 -22.07 -4.47
C ARG A 53 -1.27 -21.28 -3.22
N PHE A 54 -1.71 -20.04 -3.09
CA PHE A 54 -1.59 -19.29 -1.86
C PHE A 54 -2.50 -19.86 -0.77
N ARG A 55 -1.97 -19.90 0.45
CA ARG A 55 -2.66 -20.32 1.66
C ARG A 55 -2.35 -19.31 2.76
N SER A 56 -3.36 -18.96 3.54
CA SER A 56 -3.15 -18.11 4.70
C SER A 56 -2.45 -18.88 5.81
N VAL A 57 -1.60 -18.19 6.57
CA VAL A 57 -1.08 -18.70 7.85
C VAL A 57 -2.17 -18.76 8.93
N GLY A 58 -3.37 -18.26 8.64
CA GLY A 58 -4.48 -18.20 9.59
C GLY A 58 -4.31 -17.06 10.59
N ASN A 59 -4.96 -17.19 11.74
CA ASN A 59 -4.82 -16.23 12.83
C ASN A 59 -3.39 -16.21 13.37
N HIS A 60 -2.87 -15.01 13.56
CA HIS A 60 -1.60 -14.73 14.23
C HIS A 60 -1.81 -13.71 15.35
N GLU A 61 -0.88 -13.67 16.29
CA GLU A 61 -1.00 -12.89 17.50
C GLU A 61 -1.13 -11.38 17.22
N LYS A 62 -2.21 -10.78 17.72
CA LYS A 62 -2.49 -9.34 17.56
C LYS A 62 -1.46 -8.44 18.25
N LYS A 63 -0.96 -8.85 19.42
CA LYS A 63 -0.01 -8.05 20.22
C LYS A 63 1.37 -8.01 19.57
N ALA A 64 1.85 -9.13 19.04
CA ALA A 64 3.12 -9.17 18.32
C ALA A 64 3.01 -8.55 16.92
N GLY A 65 1.84 -8.66 16.29
CA GLY A 65 1.58 -8.20 14.93
C GLY A 65 2.47 -8.93 13.90
N VAL A 66 2.49 -8.40 12.67
CA VAL A 66 3.49 -8.79 11.67
C VAL A 66 4.55 -7.68 11.62
N LYS A 67 5.81 -8.04 11.83
CA LYS A 67 6.92 -7.07 11.79
C LYS A 67 7.59 -7.12 10.43
N LEU A 68 7.69 -5.99 9.74
CA LEU A 68 8.46 -5.84 8.52
C LEU A 68 9.89 -5.43 8.86
N SER A 69 10.88 -6.23 8.47
CA SER A 69 12.28 -5.87 8.63
C SER A 69 12.78 -5.10 7.41
N ASN A 70 13.43 -3.96 7.67
CA ASN A 70 14.12 -3.15 6.67
C ASN A 70 15.28 -2.38 7.33
N LYS A 71 15.98 -3.02 8.27
CA LYS A 71 17.02 -2.35 9.03
C LYS A 71 18.35 -2.48 8.28
N PRO A 72 18.92 -1.38 7.72
CA PRO A 72 20.24 -1.44 7.13
C PRO A 72 21.31 -1.53 8.23
N THR A 73 22.32 -2.36 7.98
CA THR A 73 23.56 -2.38 8.76
C THR A 73 24.52 -1.37 8.14
N ILE A 74 24.97 -0.42 8.95
CA ILE A 74 25.92 0.63 8.54
C ILE A 74 27.21 0.43 9.31
N ASN A 75 28.25 0.04 8.60
CA ASN A 75 29.60 -0.06 9.12
C ASN A 75 30.20 1.33 9.28
N LYS A 76 30.45 1.70 10.54
CA LYS A 76 31.05 2.98 10.91
C LYS A 76 32.56 2.84 10.89
N ILE A 77 33.23 3.59 10.01
CA ILE A 77 34.69 3.67 9.96
C ILE A 77 35.13 4.71 10.98
N MET A 78 35.88 4.26 11.98
CA MET A 78 36.50 5.12 12.99
C MET A 78 37.95 5.37 12.58
N SER A 79 38.32 6.64 12.42
CA SER A 79 39.72 7.02 12.19
C SER A 79 40.37 7.44 13.49
N ASN A 80 41.64 7.07 13.67
CA ASN A 80 42.40 7.46 14.84
C ASN A 80 42.43 9.00 14.99
N GLY A 81 42.20 9.50 16.21
CA GLY A 81 42.17 10.93 16.50
C GLY A 81 40.85 11.66 16.22
N GLN A 82 39.80 10.96 15.77
CA GLN A 82 38.46 11.53 15.58
C GLN A 82 37.45 10.85 16.51
N GLY A 83 36.64 11.65 17.22
CA GLY A 83 35.64 11.16 18.18
C GLY A 83 34.37 10.60 17.54
N SER A 84 34.17 10.84 16.25
CA SER A 84 32.99 10.42 15.47
C SER A 84 33.43 9.59 14.26
N PRO A 85 32.54 8.73 13.71
CA PRO A 85 32.82 8.02 12.48
C PRO A 85 33.20 8.99 11.37
N THR A 86 34.33 8.74 10.71
CA THR A 86 34.77 9.54 9.57
C THR A 86 34.09 9.12 8.28
N ARG A 87 33.55 7.90 8.23
CA ARG A 87 32.75 7.41 7.11
C ARG A 87 31.74 6.36 7.56
N ASN A 88 30.55 6.40 6.97
CA ASN A 88 29.53 5.37 7.12
C ASN A 88 29.40 4.59 5.81
N LEU A 89 29.52 3.27 5.88
CA LEU A 89 29.40 2.38 4.73
C LEU A 89 28.20 1.44 4.94
N PRO A 90 27.15 1.49 4.11
CA PRO A 90 26.08 0.50 4.17
C PRO A 90 26.62 -0.87 3.70
N SER A 91 26.39 -1.92 4.49
CA SER A 91 26.88 -3.26 4.18
C SER A 91 25.77 -4.24 3.83
N GLU A 92 24.67 -4.21 4.56
CA GLU A 92 23.56 -5.16 4.43
C GLU A 92 22.24 -4.46 4.72
N SER A 93 21.15 -4.97 4.15
CA SER A 93 19.80 -4.48 4.46
C SER A 93 18.81 -5.62 4.37
N GLY A 94 18.81 -6.46 5.41
CA GLY A 94 17.89 -7.58 5.54
C GLY A 94 16.43 -7.11 5.40
N LYS A 95 15.70 -7.79 4.53
CA LYS A 95 14.27 -7.61 4.30
C LYS A 95 13.56 -8.88 4.72
N GLY A 96 12.37 -8.77 5.27
CA GLY A 96 11.63 -9.93 5.73
C GLY A 96 10.40 -9.58 6.55
N ILE A 97 9.70 -10.62 6.98
CA ILE A 97 8.63 -10.51 7.96
C ILE A 97 8.85 -11.46 9.13
N SER A 98 8.30 -11.13 10.29
CA SER A 98 8.09 -12.10 11.37
C SER A 98 6.66 -12.04 11.88
N TYR A 99 6.12 -13.21 12.23
CA TYR A 99 4.76 -13.38 12.73
C TYR A 99 4.70 -14.56 13.70
N THR A 100 3.72 -14.53 14.59
CA THR A 100 3.46 -15.60 15.57
C THR A 100 2.11 -16.24 15.24
N PRO A 101 2.06 -17.35 14.48
CA PRO A 101 0.81 -18.04 14.19
C PRO A 101 0.19 -18.59 15.48
N GLN A 102 -1.13 -18.49 15.59
CA GLN A 102 -1.94 -19.10 16.64
C GLN A 102 -2.68 -20.35 16.14
N GLU A 103 -2.79 -20.52 14.82
CA GLU A 103 -3.38 -21.70 14.20
C GLU A 103 -2.36 -22.81 13.94
N THR A 104 -2.68 -24.03 14.36
CA THR A 104 -1.86 -25.23 14.09
C THR A 104 -2.26 -25.88 12.76
N ASN A 105 -2.02 -25.18 11.65
CA ASN A 105 -2.17 -25.75 10.31
C ASN A 105 -0.84 -26.38 9.83
N LEU A 106 -0.90 -27.23 8.80
CA LEU A 106 0.28 -27.95 8.32
C LEU A 106 1.37 -26.99 7.80
N LEU A 107 0.96 -25.86 7.19
CA LEU A 107 1.87 -24.83 6.70
C LEU A 107 2.70 -24.19 7.84
N ASN A 108 2.05 -23.85 8.95
CA ASN A 108 2.68 -23.27 10.12
C ASN A 108 3.57 -24.29 10.83
N LEU A 109 3.13 -25.55 10.92
CA LEU A 109 3.97 -26.63 11.43
C LEU A 109 5.23 -26.83 10.58
N GLN A 110 5.09 -26.83 9.25
CA GLN A 110 6.23 -26.90 8.33
C GLN A 110 7.21 -25.76 8.56
N ASN A 111 6.71 -24.54 8.71
CA ASN A 111 7.55 -23.39 8.94
C ASN A 111 8.22 -23.43 10.33
N ALA A 112 7.48 -23.82 11.37
CA ALA A 112 7.98 -23.93 12.75
C ALA A 112 9.05 -25.01 12.92
N TRP A 113 8.93 -26.15 12.23
CA TRP A 113 9.82 -27.30 12.43
C TRP A 113 10.74 -27.62 11.23
N GLY A 114 10.52 -26.99 10.07
CA GLY A 114 11.38 -27.12 8.90
C GLY A 114 11.35 -28.51 8.23
N PHE A 115 10.19 -29.16 8.13
CA PHE A 115 10.07 -30.48 7.50
C PHE A 115 9.43 -30.43 6.10
N PRO A 116 9.78 -31.36 5.18
CA PRO A 116 9.12 -31.49 3.88
C PRO A 116 7.76 -32.20 4.01
N LEU A 117 6.83 -32.00 3.07
CA LEU A 117 5.50 -32.66 3.11
C LEU A 117 5.58 -34.20 3.19
N SER A 118 6.63 -34.81 2.66
CA SER A 118 6.87 -36.26 2.72
C SER A 118 7.17 -36.79 4.13
N ALA A 119 7.46 -35.91 5.09
CA ALA A 119 7.72 -36.29 6.48
C ALA A 119 6.42 -36.53 7.29
N VAL A 120 5.26 -36.17 6.74
CA VAL A 120 3.95 -36.33 7.37
C VAL A 120 3.41 -37.72 7.04
N SER A 121 3.00 -38.47 8.07
CA SER A 121 2.40 -39.79 7.88
C SER A 121 1.01 -39.69 7.23
N ALA A 122 0.54 -40.82 6.67
CA ALA A 122 -0.89 -40.97 6.40
C ALA A 122 -1.69 -40.80 7.71
N VAL A 123 -2.91 -40.29 7.58
CA VAL A 123 -3.83 -40.13 8.70
C VAL A 123 -4.38 -41.50 9.08
N SER A 124 -4.28 -41.86 10.37
CA SER A 124 -4.85 -43.10 10.89
C SER A 124 -6.37 -43.07 10.79
N ALA A 125 -7.02 -44.24 10.87
CA ALA A 125 -8.48 -44.33 10.90
C ALA A 125 -9.14 -43.55 12.05
N LYS A 126 -8.36 -43.11 13.05
CA LYS A 126 -8.81 -42.31 14.19
C LYS A 126 -8.34 -40.85 14.14
N GLY A 127 -7.79 -40.40 13.01
CA GLY A 127 -7.36 -39.02 12.82
C GLY A 127 -5.94 -38.70 13.30
N GLY A 128 -5.19 -39.69 13.78
CA GLY A 128 -3.82 -39.50 14.24
C GLY A 128 -2.83 -39.41 13.07
N PHE A 129 -1.86 -38.51 13.18
CA PHE A 129 -0.75 -38.39 12.23
C PHE A 129 0.54 -38.13 12.99
N THR A 130 1.67 -38.44 12.37
CA THR A 130 3.00 -38.14 12.91
C THR A 130 3.81 -37.36 11.89
N ILE A 131 4.73 -36.53 12.38
CA ILE A 131 5.65 -35.77 11.55
C ILE A 131 7.06 -36.14 11.98
N ARG A 132 7.87 -36.62 11.04
CA ARG A 132 9.28 -36.94 11.29
C ARG A 132 10.11 -35.65 11.16
N ILE A 133 10.53 -35.09 12.30
CA ILE A 133 11.37 -33.89 12.29
C ILE A 133 12.80 -34.30 11.87
N PRO A 134 13.37 -33.70 10.81
CA PRO A 134 14.73 -33.98 10.38
C PRO A 134 15.74 -33.35 11.36
N GLU A 135 16.94 -33.93 11.42
CA GLU A 135 18.03 -33.43 12.29
C GLU A 135 18.53 -32.03 11.86
N LEU A 136 18.43 -31.73 10.56
CA LEU A 136 18.64 -30.40 10.00
C LEU A 136 17.35 -29.92 9.32
N PRO A 137 16.88 -28.69 9.61
CA PRO A 137 15.73 -28.10 8.94
C PRO A 137 15.94 -28.03 7.42
N VAL A 138 14.90 -28.38 6.66
CA VAL A 138 14.90 -28.18 5.22
C VAL A 138 14.75 -26.69 4.90
N ARG A 139 15.48 -26.24 3.88
CA ARG A 139 15.37 -24.90 3.33
C ARG A 139 14.02 -24.70 2.63
N LEU A 140 13.02 -24.24 3.38
CA LEU A 140 11.68 -23.94 2.85
C LEU A 140 11.66 -22.56 2.19
N GLN A 141 11.21 -22.53 0.93
CA GLN A 141 11.10 -21.31 0.14
C GLN A 141 9.67 -21.06 -0.30
N TRP A 142 9.19 -19.85 -0.03
CA TRP A 142 7.84 -19.38 -0.27
C TRP A 142 7.84 -18.17 -1.20
N ARG A 143 6.72 -17.98 -1.89
CA ARG A 143 6.24 -16.67 -2.30
C ARG A 143 5.32 -16.17 -1.20
N THR A 144 5.57 -14.96 -0.71
CA THR A 144 4.88 -14.38 0.42
C THR A 144 4.16 -13.11 -0.01
N VAL A 145 2.90 -12.99 0.37
CA VAL A 145 2.15 -11.74 0.26
C VAL A 145 1.64 -11.39 1.66
N LEU A 146 2.07 -10.23 2.15
CA LEU A 146 1.48 -9.61 3.34
C LEU A 146 0.45 -8.58 2.86
N ILE A 147 -0.75 -8.64 3.43
CA ILE A 147 -1.82 -7.69 3.17
C ILE A 147 -2.21 -7.05 4.49
N ALA A 148 -2.40 -5.75 4.50
CA ALA A 148 -3.02 -4.99 5.57
C ALA A 148 -4.16 -4.17 4.97
N GLN A 149 -5.20 -3.93 5.77
CA GLN A 149 -6.36 -3.16 5.36
C GLN A 149 -6.51 -1.93 6.23
N ASP A 150 -6.95 -0.84 5.63
CA ASP A 150 -7.38 0.38 6.28
C ASP A 150 -8.66 0.92 5.60
N TYR A 151 -9.21 2.01 6.12
CA TYR A 151 -10.38 2.66 5.53
C TYR A 151 -10.22 4.17 5.53
N PHE A 152 -10.57 4.81 4.41
CA PHE A 152 -10.69 6.26 4.30
C PHE A 152 -12.06 6.59 3.70
N ASN A 153 -12.79 7.52 4.33
CA ASN A 153 -14.18 7.86 3.94
C ASN A 153 -15.10 6.63 3.78
N ALA A 154 -14.98 5.64 4.67
CA ALA A 154 -15.69 4.36 4.62
C ALA A 154 -15.42 3.50 3.36
N LYS A 155 -14.40 3.84 2.57
CA LYS A 155 -13.91 3.03 1.45
C LYS A 155 -12.62 2.29 1.84
N PRO A 156 -12.41 1.05 1.39
CA PRO A 156 -11.26 0.26 1.78
C PRO A 156 -9.98 0.77 1.11
N ILE A 157 -8.87 0.69 1.86
CA ILE A 157 -7.49 0.82 1.41
C ILE A 157 -6.79 -0.49 1.73
N TYR A 158 -6.04 -1.03 0.79
CA TYR A 158 -5.23 -2.22 0.97
C TYR A 158 -3.77 -1.89 0.76
N LEU A 159 -2.96 -2.13 1.79
CA LEU A 159 -1.51 -2.09 1.71
C LEU A 159 -1.00 -3.51 1.52
N TYR A 160 -0.08 -3.72 0.58
CA TYR A 160 0.46 -5.04 0.35
C TYR A 160 1.97 -5.04 0.12
N TRP A 161 2.60 -6.12 0.55
CA TRP A 161 4.02 -6.41 0.33
C TRP A 161 4.15 -7.78 -0.32
N ILE A 162 4.78 -7.82 -1.49
CA ILE A 162 4.99 -9.05 -2.26
C ILE A 162 6.48 -9.39 -2.18
N ALA A 163 6.80 -10.55 -1.61
CA ALA A 163 8.13 -11.14 -1.66
C ALA A 163 8.09 -12.41 -2.50
N ASN A 164 8.69 -12.36 -3.69
CA ASN A 164 8.68 -13.45 -4.65
C ASN A 164 9.64 -14.59 -4.29
N GLN A 165 10.61 -14.31 -3.42
CA GLN A 165 11.47 -15.32 -2.84
C GLN A 165 11.66 -15.01 -1.35
N ALA A 166 10.94 -15.76 -0.52
CA ALA A 166 11.03 -15.70 0.92
C ALA A 166 11.53 -17.04 1.45
N GLU A 167 12.52 -17.03 2.31
CA GLU A 167 13.08 -18.22 2.95
C GLU A 167 12.70 -18.25 4.43
N VAL A 168 12.35 -19.42 4.96
CA VAL A 168 12.08 -19.52 6.40
C VAL A 168 13.39 -19.37 7.18
N GLY A 169 13.49 -18.30 7.97
CA GLY A 169 14.66 -17.95 8.76
C GLY A 169 14.56 -18.45 10.19
N ASP A 170 14.74 -17.53 11.14
CA ASP A 170 14.75 -17.78 12.58
C ASP A 170 13.39 -18.25 13.10
N ARG A 171 13.45 -19.11 14.12
CA ARG A 171 12.31 -19.64 14.85
C ARG A 171 12.56 -19.42 16.34
N SER A 172 11.55 -18.96 17.07
CA SER A 172 11.65 -18.90 18.52
C SER A 172 11.43 -20.27 19.16
N ASP A 173 11.77 -20.38 20.43
CA ASP A 173 11.31 -21.51 21.25
C ASP A 173 9.77 -21.60 21.22
N GLN A 174 9.27 -22.84 21.32
CA GLN A 174 7.84 -23.10 21.36
C GLN A 174 7.32 -23.02 22.80
N GLY A 175 6.49 -22.02 23.08
CA GLY A 175 5.80 -21.87 24.36
C GLY A 175 4.59 -22.81 24.44
N VAL A 176 4.55 -23.68 25.44
CA VAL A 176 3.36 -24.51 25.76
C VAL A 176 2.94 -24.18 27.18
N LEU A 177 2.02 -23.21 27.32
CA LEU A 177 1.53 -22.71 28.59
C LEU A 177 0.03 -22.98 28.67
N ASP A 178 -0.48 -23.33 29.85
CA ASP A 178 -1.93 -23.57 30.06
C ASP A 178 -2.76 -22.27 29.93
N SER A 179 -2.13 -21.12 30.14
CA SER A 179 -2.77 -19.80 30.07
C SER A 179 -2.79 -19.19 28.66
N ASN A 180 -2.21 -19.85 27.65
CA ASN A 180 -2.06 -19.28 26.32
C ASN A 180 -2.14 -20.35 25.21
N VAL A 181 -2.29 -19.92 23.97
CA VAL A 181 -2.11 -20.80 22.81
C VAL A 181 -0.64 -21.18 22.64
N ILE A 182 -0.37 -22.21 21.85
CA ILE A 182 1.01 -22.60 21.52
C ILE A 182 1.65 -21.48 20.69
N GLU A 183 2.75 -20.92 21.19
CA GLU A 183 3.42 -19.79 20.57
C GLU A 183 4.75 -20.22 19.95
N THR A 184 4.96 -19.89 18.68
CA THR A 184 6.25 -20.04 18.00
C THR A 184 6.36 -18.94 16.97
N THR A 185 7.27 -17.99 17.16
CA THR A 185 7.52 -16.94 16.17
C THR A 185 8.35 -17.51 15.03
N VAL A 186 7.97 -17.18 13.80
CA VAL A 186 8.71 -17.55 12.59
C VAL A 186 9.08 -16.29 11.82
N SER A 187 10.32 -16.21 11.32
CA SER A 187 10.73 -15.20 10.34
C SER A 187 10.76 -15.76 8.92
N LEU A 188 10.47 -14.89 7.95
CA LEU A 188 10.65 -15.12 6.53
C LEU A 188 11.60 -14.05 5.98
N ASP A 189 12.76 -14.46 5.50
CA ASP A 189 13.78 -13.57 4.95
C ASP A 189 13.57 -13.42 3.45
N PHE A 190 13.39 -12.19 3.00
CA PHE A 190 13.15 -11.85 1.61
C PHE A 190 14.47 -11.73 0.85
N GLN A 191 14.53 -12.43 -0.27
CA GLN A 191 15.66 -12.44 -1.18
C GLN A 191 15.21 -11.96 -2.55
N THR A 192 16.15 -11.43 -3.33
CA THR A 192 15.88 -11.04 -4.70
C THR A 192 15.49 -12.27 -5.54
N ASP A 193 14.29 -12.22 -6.12
CA ASP A 193 13.86 -13.21 -7.11
C ASP A 193 14.48 -12.87 -8.47
N PRO A 194 15.22 -13.78 -9.14
CA PRO A 194 15.87 -13.48 -10.41
C PRO A 194 14.94 -13.10 -11.57
N ALA A 195 13.66 -13.47 -11.50
CA ALA A 195 12.68 -13.14 -12.56
C ALA A 195 12.11 -11.72 -12.39
N VAL A 196 12.10 -11.18 -11.17
CA VAL A 196 11.52 -9.87 -10.85
C VAL A 196 12.59 -8.82 -10.61
N GLY A 197 13.74 -9.19 -10.03
CA GLY A 197 14.87 -8.29 -9.76
C GLY A 197 14.85 -7.62 -8.39
N ASP A 198 13.70 -7.62 -7.71
CA ASP A 198 13.52 -6.99 -6.40
C ASP A 198 13.22 -8.00 -5.28
N PRO A 199 13.69 -7.75 -4.04
CA PRO A 199 13.41 -8.64 -2.89
C PRO A 199 11.99 -8.47 -2.35
N VAL A 200 11.44 -7.25 -2.40
CA VAL A 200 10.09 -6.95 -1.95
C VAL A 200 9.50 -5.81 -2.79
N ILE A 201 8.23 -5.96 -3.14
CA ILE A 201 7.43 -4.92 -3.80
C ILE A 201 6.39 -4.44 -2.80
N PHE A 202 6.32 -3.13 -2.58
CA PHE A 202 5.23 -2.51 -1.85
C PHE A 202 4.22 -1.95 -2.85
N GLY A 203 2.93 -2.09 -2.54
CA GLY A 203 1.89 -1.44 -3.30
C GLY A 203 0.68 -1.13 -2.43
N MET A 204 -0.16 -0.25 -2.95
CA MET A 204 -1.40 0.17 -2.33
C MET A 204 -2.50 0.15 -3.39
N CYS A 205 -3.69 -0.28 -3.01
CA CYS A 205 -4.88 -0.25 -3.87
C CYS A 205 -6.14 -0.05 -3.02
N GLY A 206 -7.29 0.02 -3.66
CA GLY A 206 -8.59 0.27 -3.04
C GLY A 206 -9.13 1.65 -3.41
N GLU A 207 -10.46 1.77 -3.55
CA GLU A 207 -11.10 3.04 -3.90
C GLU A 207 -10.79 4.15 -2.88
N GLY A 208 -10.55 3.80 -1.61
CA GLY A 208 -10.18 4.75 -0.57
C GLY A 208 -8.83 5.44 -0.84
N ILE A 209 -7.94 4.82 -1.64
CA ILE A 209 -6.63 5.43 -1.95
C ILE A 209 -6.76 6.61 -2.90
N GLN A 210 -7.74 6.57 -3.81
CA GLN A 210 -8.02 7.67 -4.73
C GLN A 210 -8.62 8.86 -3.97
N ASP A 211 -9.57 8.59 -3.07
CA ASP A 211 -10.14 9.60 -2.19
C ASP A 211 -9.07 10.22 -1.28
N LEU A 212 -8.19 9.39 -0.70
CA LEU A 212 -7.07 9.87 0.11
C LEU A 212 -6.12 10.74 -0.71
N ALA A 213 -5.77 10.30 -1.93
CA ALA A 213 -4.91 11.07 -2.81
C ALA A 213 -5.52 12.44 -3.17
N ALA A 214 -6.84 12.52 -3.36
CA ALA A 214 -7.56 13.75 -3.62
C ALA A 214 -7.61 14.68 -2.40
N ALA A 215 -7.73 14.11 -1.19
CA ALA A 215 -7.73 14.86 0.07
C ALA A 215 -6.34 15.43 0.43
N VAL A 216 -5.27 14.74 0.04
CA VAL A 216 -3.88 15.17 0.25
C VAL A 216 -3.58 16.42 -0.57
N ALA A 217 -3.53 17.58 0.09
CA ALA A 217 -3.54 18.90 -0.54
C ALA A 217 -2.32 19.19 -1.45
N ASP A 218 -1.17 18.58 -1.17
CA ASP A 218 0.06 18.73 -1.95
C ASP A 218 0.26 17.65 -3.03
N GLY A 219 -0.65 16.66 -3.07
CA GLY A 219 -0.55 15.50 -3.97
C GLY A 219 0.63 14.58 -3.69
N SER A 220 1.20 14.62 -2.48
CA SER A 220 2.43 13.90 -2.11
C SER A 220 2.32 12.37 -2.06
N LEU A 221 1.11 11.81 -2.09
CA LEU A 221 0.90 10.37 -2.06
C LEU A 221 1.41 9.67 -3.34
N TYR A 222 1.31 10.35 -4.48
CA TYR A 222 1.77 9.85 -5.78
C TYR A 222 3.05 10.57 -6.23
N LEU A 223 3.47 10.28 -7.47
CA LEU A 223 4.51 11.05 -8.11
C LEU A 223 4.15 12.55 -8.09
N PRO A 224 5.13 13.44 -7.87
CA PRO A 224 4.89 14.87 -7.87
C PRO A 224 4.16 15.30 -9.14
N ALA A 225 3.03 15.98 -8.97
CA ALA A 225 2.28 16.51 -10.09
C ALA A 225 3.15 17.49 -10.90
N THR A 226 3.05 17.41 -12.22
CA THR A 226 3.78 18.28 -13.16
C THR A 226 2.91 19.41 -13.72
N GLY A 227 1.61 19.39 -13.42
CA GLY A 227 0.64 20.39 -13.85
C GLY A 227 -0.79 20.01 -13.48
N ILE A 228 -1.72 20.91 -13.82
CA ILE A 228 -3.17 20.72 -13.71
C ILE A 228 -3.85 21.05 -15.03
N THR A 229 -5.04 20.50 -15.24
CA THR A 229 -5.87 20.72 -16.42
C THR A 229 -7.31 21.01 -16.01
N THR A 230 -8.00 21.80 -16.84
CA THR A 230 -9.43 22.09 -16.72
C THR A 230 -10.07 22.07 -18.11
N ALA A 231 -11.38 21.81 -18.18
CA ALA A 231 -12.14 21.83 -19.43
C ALA A 231 -12.91 23.15 -19.61
N ASN A 232 -13.19 23.54 -20.85
CA ASN A 232 -14.07 24.67 -21.16
C ASN A 232 -15.52 24.35 -20.81
N LEU A 233 -16.26 25.36 -20.35
CA LEU A 233 -17.64 25.23 -19.89
C LEU A 233 -18.60 26.09 -20.72
N SER A 234 -19.84 25.62 -20.84
CA SER A 234 -20.95 26.36 -21.45
C SER A 234 -22.10 26.48 -20.44
N VAL A 235 -22.48 27.70 -20.06
CA VAL A 235 -23.55 27.95 -19.07
C VAL A 235 -24.61 28.90 -19.64
N THR A 236 -25.80 28.90 -19.07
CA THR A 236 -26.88 29.82 -19.49
C THR A 236 -27.01 31.01 -18.54
N ALA A 237 -27.28 32.20 -19.09
CA ALA A 237 -27.50 33.40 -18.28
C ALA A 237 -28.81 33.35 -17.47
N ALA A 238 -29.81 32.60 -17.95
CA ALA A 238 -31.08 32.40 -17.26
C ALA A 238 -31.04 31.20 -16.31
N ALA A 239 -31.78 31.31 -15.20
CA ALA A 239 -31.99 30.21 -14.26
C ALA A 239 -32.62 29.01 -14.97
N GLY A 240 -31.95 27.86 -14.90
CA GLY A 240 -32.29 26.64 -15.63
C GLY A 240 -31.22 25.57 -15.43
N VAL A 241 -31.40 24.40 -16.06
CA VAL A 241 -30.55 23.21 -15.83
C VAL A 241 -29.06 23.46 -16.19
N ASN A 242 -28.77 24.37 -17.11
CA ASN A 242 -27.40 24.71 -17.53
C ASN A 242 -26.89 26.04 -16.93
N HIS A 243 -27.61 26.62 -15.96
CA HIS A 243 -27.24 27.90 -15.36
C HIS A 243 -25.95 27.83 -14.55
N THR A 244 -25.68 26.67 -13.96
CA THR A 244 -24.47 26.40 -13.20
C THR A 244 -23.72 25.20 -13.75
N LYS A 245 -22.39 25.23 -13.69
CA LYS A 245 -21.51 24.10 -14.03
C LYS A 245 -20.29 24.06 -13.13
N GLN A 246 -19.83 22.86 -12.82
CA GLN A 246 -18.64 22.63 -12.01
C GLN A 246 -17.39 22.72 -12.90
N VAL A 247 -16.40 23.51 -12.47
CA VAL A 247 -15.03 23.37 -13.01
C VAL A 247 -14.41 22.16 -12.34
N VAL A 248 -13.95 21.20 -13.14
CA VAL A 248 -13.18 20.06 -12.67
C VAL A 248 -11.70 20.35 -12.91
N VAL A 249 -10.90 20.25 -11.87
CA VAL A 249 -9.44 20.39 -11.91
C VAL A 249 -8.83 19.01 -11.76
N THR A 250 -8.07 18.56 -12.75
CA THR A 250 -7.39 17.27 -12.70
C THR A 250 -5.88 17.48 -12.79
N ASP A 251 -5.12 16.85 -11.89
CA ASP A 251 -3.66 16.89 -11.95
C ASP A 251 -3.08 15.95 -13.02
N SER A 252 -1.77 16.04 -13.23
CA SER A 252 -1.04 15.17 -14.16
C SER A 252 -1.08 13.67 -13.84
N GLN A 253 -1.51 13.29 -12.63
CA GLN A 253 -1.69 11.89 -12.20
C GLN A 253 -3.16 11.43 -12.37
N GLY A 254 -4.03 12.29 -12.91
CA GLY A 254 -5.44 11.97 -13.12
C GLY A 254 -6.31 12.15 -11.87
N ILE A 255 -5.79 12.76 -10.79
CA ILE A 255 -6.54 12.95 -9.54
C ILE A 255 -7.33 14.25 -9.60
N ASP A 256 -8.58 14.19 -9.15
CA ASP A 256 -9.44 15.37 -9.00
C ASP A 256 -8.94 16.23 -7.82
N ARG A 257 -8.53 17.46 -8.15
CA ARG A 257 -8.04 18.48 -7.22
C ARG A 257 -9.04 19.61 -7.00
N THR A 258 -10.26 19.47 -7.50
CA THR A 258 -11.29 20.53 -7.46
C THR A 258 -11.55 21.03 -6.04
N ALA A 259 -11.60 20.13 -5.06
CA ALA A 259 -11.87 20.48 -3.65
C ALA A 259 -10.73 21.27 -2.97
N THR A 260 -9.49 21.15 -3.47
CA THR A 260 -8.31 21.80 -2.90
C THR A 260 -7.74 22.92 -3.79
N ALA A 261 -8.32 23.09 -4.98
CA ALA A 261 -7.98 24.18 -5.90
C ALA A 261 -8.68 25.48 -5.50
N THR A 262 -8.09 26.60 -5.91
CA THR A 262 -8.67 27.94 -5.79
C THR A 262 -9.08 28.46 -7.15
N PHE A 263 -10.19 29.21 -7.20
CA PHE A 263 -10.79 29.65 -8.44
C PHE A 263 -11.00 31.16 -8.45
N VAL A 264 -10.71 31.79 -9.59
CA VAL A 264 -10.95 33.21 -9.82
C VAL A 264 -11.53 33.41 -11.22
N SER A 265 -12.64 34.15 -11.31
CA SER A 265 -13.20 34.59 -12.59
C SER A 265 -12.66 35.98 -12.94
N ASP A 266 -12.20 36.16 -14.18
CA ASP A 266 -11.74 37.46 -14.69
C ASP A 266 -12.87 38.46 -14.91
N THR A 267 -14.09 37.97 -15.14
CA THR A 267 -15.28 38.78 -15.48
C THR A 267 -16.52 38.31 -14.72
N PRO A 268 -16.60 38.59 -13.40
CA PRO A 268 -17.75 38.22 -12.56
C PRO A 268 -19.12 38.73 -13.06
N ALA A 269 -19.14 39.82 -13.84
CA ALA A 269 -20.36 40.34 -14.47
C ALA A 269 -20.92 39.44 -15.58
N LYS A 270 -20.13 38.48 -16.08
CA LYS A 270 -20.53 37.48 -17.09
C LYS A 270 -20.72 36.13 -16.46
N ALA A 271 -19.74 35.66 -15.68
CA ALA A 271 -19.84 34.43 -14.91
C ALA A 271 -19.13 34.57 -13.57
N THR A 272 -19.80 34.18 -12.49
CA THR A 272 -19.20 34.08 -11.15
C THR A 272 -18.73 32.65 -10.90
N VAL A 273 -17.74 32.47 -10.04
CA VAL A 273 -17.28 31.17 -9.56
C VAL A 273 -17.17 31.22 -8.03
N ASN A 274 -17.64 30.19 -7.34
CA ASN A 274 -17.51 30.09 -5.89
C ASN A 274 -16.21 29.38 -5.47
N SER A 275 -15.96 29.28 -4.16
CA SER A 275 -14.77 28.62 -3.62
C SER A 275 -14.69 27.12 -3.92
N ALA A 276 -15.80 26.48 -4.24
CA ALA A 276 -15.86 25.07 -4.63
C ALA A 276 -15.69 24.86 -6.16
N GLY A 277 -15.47 25.93 -6.94
CA GLY A 277 -15.34 25.85 -8.39
C GLY A 277 -16.67 25.77 -9.16
N LEU A 278 -17.80 26.02 -8.49
CA LEU A 278 -19.11 26.07 -9.15
C LEU A 278 -19.28 27.43 -9.85
N VAL A 279 -19.39 27.38 -11.17
CA VAL A 279 -19.59 28.55 -12.04
C VAL A 279 -21.08 28.81 -12.20
N THR A 280 -21.49 30.08 -12.15
CA THR A 280 -22.85 30.55 -12.41
C THR A 280 -22.85 31.59 -13.52
N GLY A 281 -23.67 31.39 -14.55
CA GLY A 281 -23.84 32.37 -15.63
C GLY A 281 -24.65 33.59 -15.15
N VAL A 282 -24.17 34.80 -15.41
CA VAL A 282 -24.84 36.05 -15.03
C VAL A 282 -25.43 36.77 -16.24
N ALA A 283 -24.63 36.88 -17.31
CA ALA A 283 -25.04 37.55 -18.54
C ALA A 283 -24.26 36.99 -19.74
N SER A 284 -24.87 37.04 -20.93
CA SER A 284 -24.26 36.55 -22.16
C SER A 284 -22.86 37.16 -22.40
N GLY A 285 -21.90 36.31 -22.75
CA GLY A 285 -20.50 36.69 -22.94
C GLY A 285 -19.53 35.55 -22.66
N SER A 286 -18.25 35.86 -22.57
CA SER A 286 -17.19 34.91 -22.21
C SER A 286 -16.51 35.37 -20.93
N ALA A 287 -16.14 34.41 -20.07
CA ALA A 287 -15.33 34.62 -18.88
C ALA A 287 -14.24 33.56 -18.79
N ASN A 288 -13.06 33.91 -18.30
CA ASN A 288 -12.01 32.95 -18.00
C ASN A 288 -11.99 32.67 -16.50
N VAL A 289 -12.13 31.40 -16.14
CA VAL A 289 -11.98 30.93 -14.76
C VAL A 289 -10.60 30.30 -14.60
N THR A 290 -9.75 30.97 -13.84
CA THR A 290 -8.41 30.47 -13.50
C THR A 290 -8.50 29.60 -12.26
N ALA A 291 -8.14 28.33 -12.39
CA ALA A 291 -7.91 27.40 -11.30
C ALA A 291 -6.43 27.41 -10.90
N THR A 292 -6.15 27.45 -9.61
CA THR A 292 -4.78 27.35 -9.06
C THR A 292 -4.72 26.26 -8.01
N TRP A 293 -3.75 25.34 -8.14
CA TRP A 293 -3.49 24.27 -7.17
C TRP A 293 -1.99 24.02 -7.07
N ASN A 294 -1.46 24.02 -5.85
CA ASN A 294 -0.04 23.77 -5.54
C ASN A 294 0.97 24.52 -6.44
N GLY A 295 0.69 25.78 -6.75
CA GLY A 295 1.53 26.63 -7.62
C GLY A 295 1.31 26.43 -9.13
N PHE A 296 0.55 25.44 -9.56
CA PHE A 296 0.13 25.26 -10.95
C PHE A 296 -1.15 26.03 -11.24
N THR A 297 -1.30 26.49 -12.49
CA THR A 297 -2.49 27.22 -12.96
C THR A 297 -3.05 26.58 -14.23
N ALA A 298 -4.38 26.58 -14.36
CA ALA A 298 -5.10 26.20 -15.58
C ALA A 298 -6.30 27.14 -15.78
N VAL A 299 -6.69 27.35 -17.03
CA VAL A 299 -7.77 28.28 -17.39
C VAL A 299 -8.90 27.52 -18.07
N SER A 300 -10.11 27.67 -17.53
CA SER A 300 -11.36 27.22 -18.15
C SER A 300 -12.04 28.41 -18.82
N VAL A 301 -12.29 28.33 -20.13
CA VAL A 301 -13.10 29.32 -20.84
C VAL A 301 -14.57 28.99 -20.62
N VAL A 302 -15.30 29.93 -20.03
CA VAL A 302 -16.73 29.85 -19.75
C VAL A 302 -17.48 30.68 -20.80
N THR A 303 -18.26 30.02 -21.65
CA THR A 303 -19.17 30.68 -22.59
C THR A 303 -20.57 30.74 -21.98
N VAL A 304 -21.09 31.95 -21.82
CA VAL A 304 -22.44 32.21 -21.31
C VAL A 304 -23.38 32.55 -22.46
N THR A 305 -24.40 31.73 -22.67
CA THR A 305 -25.44 31.91 -23.69
C THR A 305 -26.77 32.33 -23.11
#